data_AF-A0A2V8V6A5-F1
#
_entry.id   AF-A0A2V8V6A5-F1
#
_cell.length_a   1.000
_cell.length_b   1.000
_cell.length_c   1.000
_cell.angle_alpha   90.00
_cell.angle_beta   90.00
_cell.angle_gamma   90.00
#
_symmetry.space_group_name_H-M   'P 1'
#
loop_
_entity.id
_entity.type
_entity.pdbx_description
1 polymer ?
#
loop_
_entity_poly.entity_id
_entity_poly.type
_entity_poly.pdbx_seq_one_letter_code
_entity_poly.pdbx_strand_id
1 'polypeptide(L)' 'MCSRCGADLEPLMLLAARAWQLRQRARRALDAWDFERALEIASEAQQVQRTESGEALRLLSMWLRGAMSGVATPPRRPN' A
#
# COMPACT_ATOMS: atom_id res chain seq x y z
N MET A 1 -11.39 -23.83 5.16
CA MET A 1 -10.39 -24.92 5.01
C MET A 1 -9.95 -25.05 3.56
N CYS A 2 -8.65 -25.16 3.31
CA CYS A 2 -8.07 -25.38 1.98
C CYS A 2 -8.46 -26.77 1.45
N SER A 3 -9.03 -26.85 0.25
CA SER A 3 -9.43 -28.13 -0.38
C SER A 3 -8.26 -29.05 -0.71
N ARG A 4 -7.02 -28.54 -0.75
CA ARG A 4 -5.82 -29.31 -1.09
C ARG A 4 -5.08 -29.89 0.11
N CYS A 5 -5.10 -29.22 1.26
CA CYS A 5 -4.30 -29.62 2.43
C CYS A 5 -5.05 -29.54 3.77
N GLY A 6 -6.33 -29.15 3.78
CA GLY A 6 -7.11 -28.99 5.01
C GLY A 6 -6.72 -27.80 5.88
N ALA A 7 -5.65 -27.07 5.54
CA ALA A 7 -5.19 -25.91 6.30
C ALA A 7 -6.29 -24.85 6.44
N ASP A 8 -6.38 -24.26 7.63
CA ASP A 8 -7.20 -23.08 7.80
C ASP A 8 -6.48 -21.86 7.24
N LEU A 9 -7.07 -21.28 6.19
CA LEU A 9 -6.54 -20.10 5.51
C LEU A 9 -7.24 -18.82 5.96
N GLU A 10 -8.29 -18.92 6.79
CA GLU A 10 -9.06 -17.77 7.24
C GLU A 10 -8.18 -16.65 7.84
N PRO A 11 -7.18 -16.95 8.70
CA PRO A 11 -6.30 -15.90 9.23
C PRO A 11 -5.48 -15.19 8.14
N LEU A 12 -4.99 -15.93 7.14
CA LEU A 12 -4.23 -15.36 6.02
C LEU A 12 -5.13 -14.53 5.11
N MET A 13 -6.35 -15.00 4.86
CA MET A 13 -7.35 -14.27 4.07
C MET A 13 -7.75 -12.97 4.75
N LEU A 14 -7.89 -12.97 6.08
CA LEU A 14 -8.21 -11.77 6.85
C LEU A 14 -7.10 -10.71 6.73
N LEU A 15 -5.83 -11.13 6.83
CA LEU A 15 -4.68 -10.22 6.62
C LEU A 15 -4.65 -9.66 5.19
N ALA A 16 -4.90 -10.52 4.18
CA ALA A 16 -4.95 -10.09 2.79
C ALA A 16 -6.09 -9.08 2.54
N ALA A 17 -7.27 -9.34 3.09
CA ALA A 17 -8.42 -8.45 3.00
C ALA A 17 -8.14 -7.10 3.68
N ARG A 18 -7.55 -7.11 4.89
CA ARG A 18 -7.15 -5.88 5.59
C ARG A 18 -6.14 -5.08 4.78
N ALA A 19 -5.10 -5.72 4.26
CA ALA A 19 -4.09 -5.05 3.44
C ALA A 19 -4.71 -4.45 2.17
N TRP A 20 -5.64 -5.15 1.51
CA TRP A 20 -6.38 -4.63 0.36
C TRP A 20 -7.21 -3.40 0.72
N GLN A 21 -7.96 -3.43 1.82
CA GLN A 21 -8.77 -2.30 2.29
C GLN A 21 -7.91 -1.06 2.59
N LEU A 22 -6.76 -1.25 3.23
CA LEU A 22 -5.80 -0.17 3.46
C LEU A 22 -5.32 0.45 2.13
N ARG A 23 -4.97 -0.37 1.13
CA ARG A 23 -4.59 0.14 -0.21
C ARG A 23 -5.72 0.94 -0.87
N GLN A 24 -6.97 0.51 -0.74
CA GLN A 24 -8.12 1.27 -1.24
C GLN A 24 -8.26 2.63 -0.55
N ARG A 25 -8.06 2.68 0.78
CA ARG A 25 -8.10 3.93 1.55
C ARG A 25 -6.95 4.87 1.17
N ALA A 26 -5.75 4.34 0.96
CA ALA A 26 -4.62 5.12 0.47
C ALA A 26 -4.89 5.72 -0.92
N ARG A 27 -5.51 4.97 -1.85
CA ARG A 27 -5.95 5.50 -3.15
C ARG A 27 -6.92 6.66 -2.99
N ARG A 28 -7.94 6.52 -2.14
CA ARG A 28 -8.91 7.60 -1.88
C ARG A 28 -8.25 8.84 -1.26
N ALA A 29 -7.24 8.67 -0.42
CA ALA A 29 -6.46 9.79 0.12
C ALA A 29 -5.66 10.50 -0.98
N LEU A 30 -5.07 9.76 -1.93
CA LEU A 30 -4.45 10.35 -3.12
C LEU A 30 -5.46 11.14 -3.97
N ASP A 31 -6.64 10.58 -4.20
CA ASP A 31 -7.71 11.26 -4.95
C ASP A 31 -8.17 12.55 -4.26
N ALA A 32 -8.06 12.59 -2.92
CA ALA A 32 -8.35 13.76 -2.09
C ALA A 32 -7.15 14.70 -1.88
N TRP A 33 -6.03 14.48 -2.57
CA TRP A 33 -4.79 15.25 -2.44
C TRP A 33 -4.14 15.23 -1.03
N ASP A 34 -4.53 14.27 -0.19
CA ASP A 34 -3.95 14.06 1.15
C ASP A 34 -2.78 13.07 1.07
N PHE A 35 -1.63 13.56 0.63
CA PHE A 35 -0.45 12.75 0.31
C PHE A 35 0.26 12.19 1.55
N GLU A 36 0.27 12.93 2.67
CA GLU A 36 0.81 12.43 3.93
C GLU A 36 -0.01 11.22 4.39
N ARG A 37 -1.34 11.38 4.44
CA ARG A 37 -2.22 10.29 4.86
C ARG A 37 -2.16 9.10 3.92
N ALA A 38 -2.07 9.35 2.61
CA ALA A 38 -1.90 8.29 1.63
C ALA A 38 -0.60 7.50 1.86
N LEU A 39 0.50 8.16 2.23
CA LEU A 39 1.77 7.50 2.51
C LEU A 39 1.72 6.66 3.79
N GLU A 40 1.13 7.20 4.87
CA GLU A 40 0.95 6.47 6.13
C GLU A 40 0.16 5.17 5.90
N ILE A 41 -1.02 5.28 5.27
CA ILE A 41 -1.91 4.13 5.04
C ILE A 41 -1.27 3.11 4.09
N ALA A 42 -0.59 3.55 3.03
CA ALA A 42 0.13 2.65 2.12
C ALA A 42 1.27 1.91 2.83
N SER A 43 1.96 2.57 3.76
CA SER A 43 3.01 1.96 4.58
C SER A 43 2.43 0.93 5.55
N GLU A 44 1.29 1.21 6.20
CA GLU A 44 0.58 0.22 7.03
C GLU A 44 0.18 -1.00 6.20
N ALA A 45 -0.35 -0.80 4.99
CA ALA A 45 -0.72 -1.91 4.11
C ALA A 45 0.47 -2.83 3.78
N GLN A 46 1.66 -2.25 3.55
CA GLN A 46 2.90 -3.01 3.32
C GLN A 46 3.39 -3.74 4.56
N GLN A 47 3.19 -3.19 5.76
CA GLN A 47 3.51 -3.89 7.01
C GLN A 47 2.61 -5.10 7.24
N VAL A 48 1.31 -5.02 6.86
CA VAL A 48 0.39 -6.15 6.95
C VAL A 48 0.71 -7.22 5.90
N GLN A 49 0.89 -6.82 4.65
CA GLN A 49 1.22 -7.73 3.56
C GLN A 49 2.00 -6.99 2.47
N ARG A 50 3.26 -7.38 2.27
CA ARG A 50 4.09 -6.83 1.21
C ARG A 50 3.67 -7.32 -0.17
N THR A 51 3.57 -6.38 -1.10
CA THR A 51 3.26 -6.63 -2.52
C THR A 51 3.94 -5.55 -3.36
N GLU A 52 4.37 -5.89 -4.57
CA GLU A 52 4.98 -4.92 -5.50
C GLU A 52 4.05 -3.76 -5.83
N SER A 53 2.77 -4.05 -6.09
CA SER A 53 1.77 -3.04 -6.41
C SER A 53 1.51 -2.08 -5.23
N GLY A 54 1.50 -2.58 -4.00
CA GLY A 54 1.38 -1.73 -2.83
C GLY A 54 2.66 -0.93 -2.54
N GLU A 55 3.83 -1.42 -2.95
CA GLU A 55 5.09 -0.69 -2.77
C GLU A 55 5.17 0.46 -3.77
N ALA A 56 4.73 0.23 -5.01
CA ALA A 56 4.53 1.29 -5.99
C ALA A 56 3.56 2.38 -5.48
N LEU A 57 2.46 1.98 -4.80
CA LEU A 57 1.54 2.93 -4.18
C LEU A 57 2.22 3.75 -3.08
N ARG A 58 3.00 3.12 -2.21
CA ARG A 58 3.75 3.80 -1.14
C ARG A 58 4.77 4.81 -1.70
N LEU A 59 5.54 4.39 -2.70
CA LEU A 59 6.54 5.24 -3.37
C LEU A 59 5.90 6.41 -4.10
N LEU A 60 4.75 6.20 -4.76
CA LEU A 60 3.98 7.27 -5.38
C LEU A 60 3.51 8.31 -4.35
N SER A 61 2.93 7.87 -3.24
CA SER A 61 2.51 8.78 -2.15
C SER A 61 3.69 9.58 -1.60
N MET A 62 4.84 8.93 -1.39
CA MET A 62 6.06 9.59 -0.92
C MET A 62 6.56 10.65 -1.90
N TRP A 63 6.57 10.34 -3.20
CA TRP A 63 6.99 11.27 -4.24
C TRP A 63 6.04 12.47 -4.34
N LEU A 64 4.72 12.25 -4.36
CA LEU A 64 3.72 13.32 -4.43
C LEU A 64 3.81 14.27 -3.23
N ARG A 65 4.01 13.73 -2.03
CA ARG A 65 4.26 14.53 -0.82
C ARG A 65 5.47 15.45 -0.97
N GLY A 66 6.59 14.91 -1.47
CA GLY A 66 7.83 15.68 -1.70
C GLY A 66 7.69 16.72 -2.81
N ALA A 67 7.00 16.37 -3.90
CA ALA A 67 6.72 17.27 -5.02
C ALA A 67 5.92 18.49 -4.59
N MET A 68 4.91 18.31 -3.73
CA MET A 68 4.15 19.42 -3.14
C MET A 68 4.97 20.28 -2.18
N SER A 69 6.07 19.74 -1.66
CA SER A 69 6.99 20.43 -0.76
C SER A 69 8.17 21.08 -1.48
N GLY A 70 8.20 21.06 -2.83
CA GLY A 70 9.24 21.69 -3.65
C GLY A 70 10.56 20.92 -3.77
N VAL A 71 10.60 19.66 -3.32
CA VAL A 71 11.78 18.78 -3.37
C VAL A 71 11.38 17.45 -4.00
N ALA A 72 11.54 17.27 -5.31
CA ALA A 72 11.22 15.97 -5.93
C ALA A 72 12.30 15.48 -6.89
N THR A 73 12.99 14.42 -6.46
CA THR A 73 13.73 13.46 -7.29
C THR A 73 12.83 12.23 -7.52
N PRO A 74 12.66 11.72 -8.75
CA PRO A 74 11.75 10.62 -9.04
C PRO A 74 12.25 9.27 -8.49
N PRO A 75 11.33 8.37 -8.05
CA PRO A 75 11.71 7.02 -7.61
C PRO A 75 12.23 6.19 -8.80
N ARG A 76 13.47 5.69 -8.71
CA ARG A 76 14.04 4.74 -9.68
C ARG A 76 13.40 3.35 -9.49
N ARG A 77 12.97 2.72 -10.59
CA ARG A 77 12.60 1.29 -10.57
C ARG A 77 13.85 0.45 -10.31
N PRO A 78 13.81 -0.57 -9.44
CA PRO A 78 14.88 -1.57 -9.37
C PRO A 78 14.86 -2.45 -10.63
N ASN A 79 16.06 -2.80 -11.13
CA ASN A 79 16.30 -3.74 -12.23
C ASN A 79 15.85 -5.16 -11.89
#